data_AF-A0A5D0GN95-F1
#
_entry.id   AF-A0A5D0GN95-F1
#
_cell.length_a   1.000
_cell.length_b   1.000
_cell.length_c   1.000
_cell.angle_alpha   90.00
_cell.angle_beta   90.00
_cell.angle_gamma   90.00
#
_symmetry.space_group_name_H-M   'P 1'
#
loop_
_entity.id
_entity.type
_entity.pdbx_description
1 polymer ?
#
loop_
_entity_poly.entity_id
_entity_poly.type
_entity_poly.pdbx_seq_one_letter_code
_entity_poly.pdbx_strand_id
1 'polypeptide(L)'
;MNNDLRHKIFSNSSFNFKASSLFSIFFFLFTLFSYAQVTSTIDSTEIKIGEQITFRVEVEADTTDLVVFPEGQTFSPLEMIESYKVDTTKKDATYQLIKKYGLTQFDSGRYTIPRQKILVGDKTFFTDSLKVFVNNIALDTTEQGLYDIKPFIEVEKSASDWWKTLLIILITISIVSSLLYWFVWRKKPLTKEEEIALLPPYERAKLALKKLDESHYLEHSELKEYYSELTFIIRKYLDEKVYDRALESTTDELIYRLNLLKDGNQIDIPKEDIKNLESILKRADLVKFAKSAPDIELAKLDRNTIDLEIDHVKEALPEPTEEEKLLNQQYKEEQARKKKRKKKLITGVAILGLLIAIFVGFGLKYGFSYVKDTLIGHDSKELLEGDWVRSEYGVPPIEISTPKVLKRMTLDESNSKSASVNTLAFSYATIQDVFSISLSTTTFQKPAEGEEKSEIDPIKIAEESITKLEKEGITDIFVKQEKFATPNGAEGLKTFGTLKIPSGAENYTEAHYALLQFISDNSEVLQQIMITWAMDDTYADSMSERIISSIELKKAAQ
;
A
#
# COMPACT_ATOMS: atom_id res chain seq x y z
N MET A 1 57.49 -4.84 117.74
CA MET A 1 56.13 -4.58 117.21
C MET A 1 56.10 -5.15 115.80
N ASN A 2 55.12 -6.02 115.54
CA ASN A 2 54.90 -6.84 114.34
C ASN A 2 55.16 -6.11 113.00
N ASN A 3 55.70 -6.78 111.98
CA ASN A 3 55.01 -7.71 111.07
C ASN A 3 55.98 -8.25 110.00
N ASP A 4 55.88 -9.54 109.73
CA ASP A 4 56.44 -10.21 108.54
C ASP A 4 55.77 -9.70 107.27
N LEU A 5 56.53 -9.60 106.16
CA LEU A 5 56.03 -9.78 104.79
C LEU A 5 57.19 -10.09 103.82
N ARG A 6 56.89 -10.99 102.88
CA ARG A 6 57.80 -11.84 102.11
C ARG A 6 58.27 -11.27 100.76
N HIS A 7 59.41 -11.81 100.32
CA HIS A 7 59.87 -12.10 98.94
C HIS A 7 59.94 -10.98 97.88
N LYS A 8 61.16 -10.69 97.40
CA LYS A 8 61.74 -11.24 96.14
C LYS A 8 63.12 -10.63 95.89
N ILE A 9 64.15 -11.47 95.83
CA ILE A 9 65.47 -11.12 95.31
C ILE A 9 65.38 -11.28 93.79
N PHE A 10 65.37 -10.19 93.05
CA PHE A 10 65.72 -10.20 91.62
C PHE A 10 67.22 -9.94 91.53
N SER A 11 67.96 -10.90 90.97
CA SER A 11 69.37 -10.75 90.68
C SER A 11 69.57 -9.79 89.50
N ASN A 12 70.41 -8.78 89.72
CA ASN A 12 70.98 -7.99 88.64
C ASN A 12 72.04 -8.83 87.92
N SER A 13 71.71 -9.29 86.73
CA SER A 13 72.66 -9.88 85.79
C SER A 13 72.98 -8.83 84.72
N SER A 14 74.04 -8.06 84.93
CA SER A 14 74.62 -7.18 83.91
C SER A 14 75.27 -8.03 82.81
N PHE A 15 74.50 -8.39 81.79
CA PHE A 15 75.04 -9.02 80.59
C PHE A 15 75.79 -7.96 79.77
N ASN A 16 77.11 -7.92 79.94
CA ASN A 16 78.03 -7.22 79.04
C ASN A 16 78.01 -7.89 77.66
N PHE A 17 77.05 -7.53 76.82
CA PHE A 17 77.06 -7.91 75.41
C PHE A 17 78.17 -7.13 74.70
N LYS A 18 79.25 -7.81 74.32
CA LYS A 18 80.30 -7.23 73.47
C LYS A 18 79.63 -6.66 72.21
N ALA A 19 79.88 -5.38 71.90
CA ALA A 19 79.31 -4.70 70.75
C ALA A 19 79.49 -5.44 69.40
N SER A 20 80.47 -6.36 69.30
CA SER A 20 80.66 -7.20 68.11
C SER A 20 79.55 -8.22 67.86
N SER A 21 78.83 -8.67 68.89
CA SER A 21 77.76 -9.68 68.74
C SER A 21 76.46 -9.05 68.20
N LEU A 22 76.16 -7.80 68.58
CA LEU A 22 75.05 -7.02 68.00
C LEU A 22 75.33 -6.60 66.55
N PHE A 23 76.59 -6.32 66.20
CA PHE A 23 76.99 -6.00 64.83
C PHE A 23 76.86 -7.20 63.88
N SER A 24 77.12 -8.42 64.36
CA SER A 24 76.96 -9.66 63.58
C SER A 24 75.50 -10.00 63.28
N ILE A 25 74.57 -9.68 64.19
CA ILE A 25 73.13 -9.86 63.98
C ILE A 25 72.58 -8.82 63.00
N PHE A 26 73.10 -7.58 63.04
CA PHE A 26 72.74 -6.53 62.08
C PHE A 26 73.20 -6.86 60.65
N PHE A 27 74.35 -7.52 60.49
CA PHE A 27 74.84 -7.97 59.17
C PHE A 27 74.07 -9.18 58.60
N PHE A 28 73.54 -10.05 59.47
CA PHE A 28 72.70 -11.19 59.04
C PHE A 28 71.27 -10.78 58.66
N LEU A 29 70.77 -9.65 59.18
CA LEU A 29 69.47 -9.09 58.81
C LEU A 29 69.48 -8.33 57.46
N PHE A 30 70.66 -7.93 56.98
CA PHE A 30 70.80 -7.19 55.71
C PHE A 30 70.88 -8.07 54.46
N THR A 31 71.02 -9.40 54.58
CA THR A 31 71.16 -10.31 53.43
C THR A 31 69.84 -10.85 52.88
N LEU A 32 68.68 -10.31 53.29
CA LEU A 32 67.36 -10.77 52.82
C LEU A 32 66.72 -9.91 51.72
N PHE A 33 67.42 -8.89 51.21
CA PHE A 33 66.97 -8.19 50.01
C PHE A 33 67.46 -8.93 48.75
N SER A 34 66.74 -9.99 48.38
CA SER A 34 66.86 -10.56 47.04
C SER A 34 66.17 -9.61 46.07
N TYR A 35 66.93 -8.90 45.24
CA TYR A 35 66.37 -8.19 44.09
C TYR A 35 65.76 -9.22 43.14
N ALA A 36 64.43 -9.21 43.01
CA ALA A 36 63.75 -10.06 42.05
C ALA A 36 63.97 -9.51 40.65
N GLN A 37 64.56 -10.31 39.76
CA GLN A 37 64.83 -9.95 38.37
C GLN A 37 63.54 -9.68 37.57
N VAL A 38 62.42 -10.23 38.04
CA VAL A 38 61.08 -10.05 37.47
C VAL A 38 60.12 -9.71 38.61
N THR A 39 59.37 -8.62 38.45
CA THR A 39 58.31 -8.23 39.38
C THR A 39 57.00 -8.02 38.62
N SER A 40 55.87 -8.28 39.28
CA SER A 40 54.54 -8.11 38.71
C SER A 40 53.61 -7.38 39.67
N THR A 41 52.83 -6.44 39.16
CA THR A 41 51.90 -5.60 39.94
C THR A 41 50.58 -5.42 39.19
N ILE A 42 49.54 -5.06 39.92
CA ILE A 42 48.24 -4.63 39.39
C ILE A 42 47.92 -3.25 39.95
N ASP A 43 47.14 -2.49 39.20
CA ASP A 43 46.65 -1.16 39.58
C ASP A 43 45.50 -1.22 40.60
N SER A 44 44.63 -2.24 40.52
CA SER A 44 43.58 -2.48 41.51
C SER A 44 43.40 -3.96 41.83
N THR A 45 43.11 -4.25 43.11
CA THR A 45 42.68 -5.58 43.57
C THR A 45 41.15 -5.76 43.50
N GLU A 46 40.41 -4.68 43.27
CA GLU A 46 38.95 -4.68 43.18
C GLU A 46 38.46 -3.85 41.98
N ILE A 47 37.60 -4.42 41.15
CA ILE A 47 37.00 -3.77 39.98
C ILE A 47 35.51 -4.05 39.89
N LYS A 48 34.78 -3.33 39.06
CA LYS A 48 33.41 -3.68 38.66
C LYS A 48 33.40 -4.63 37.46
N ILE A 49 32.28 -5.30 37.24
CA ILE A 49 32.05 -6.09 36.02
C ILE A 49 32.35 -5.24 34.77
N GLY A 50 33.21 -5.77 33.89
CA GLY A 50 33.62 -5.12 32.64
C GLY A 50 34.68 -4.02 32.79
N GLU A 51 35.07 -3.64 34.01
CA GLU A 51 36.14 -2.67 34.25
C GLU A 51 37.53 -3.30 34.03
N GLN A 52 38.46 -2.51 33.51
CA GLN A 52 39.81 -2.97 33.15
C GLN A 52 40.78 -2.92 34.34
N ILE A 53 41.63 -3.93 34.47
CA ILE A 53 42.81 -4.00 35.35
C ILE A 53 44.05 -3.96 34.50
N THR A 54 45.03 -3.17 34.91
CA THR A 54 46.35 -3.13 34.27
C THR A 54 47.33 -4.02 35.01
N PHE A 55 47.63 -5.18 34.43
CA PHE A 55 48.70 -6.06 34.91
C PHE A 55 50.05 -5.62 34.34
N ARG A 56 50.96 -5.18 35.21
CA ARG A 56 52.28 -4.68 34.86
C ARG A 56 53.35 -5.69 35.26
N VAL A 57 54.19 -6.07 34.30
CA VAL A 57 55.40 -6.87 34.51
C VAL A 57 56.62 -5.98 34.28
N GLU A 58 57.54 -5.98 35.22
CA GLU A 58 58.81 -5.26 35.15
C GLU A 58 59.97 -6.25 35.24
N VAL A 59 60.89 -6.16 34.29
CA VAL A 59 62.03 -7.07 34.16
C VAL A 59 63.31 -6.25 34.08
N GLU A 60 64.29 -6.60 34.90
CA GLU A 60 65.65 -6.08 34.80
C GLU A 60 66.54 -7.15 34.15
N ALA A 61 67.17 -6.82 33.02
CA ALA A 61 67.97 -7.76 32.26
C ALA A 61 69.26 -7.11 31.74
N ASP A 62 70.32 -7.90 31.55
CA ASP A 62 71.55 -7.39 30.95
C ASP A 62 71.30 -6.97 29.49
N THR A 63 72.08 -6.01 29.00
CA THR A 63 71.89 -5.47 27.63
C THR A 63 72.09 -6.49 26.51
N THR A 64 72.66 -7.66 26.80
CA THR A 64 72.86 -8.78 25.86
C THR A 64 71.75 -9.83 25.91
N ASP A 65 70.87 -9.79 26.92
CA ASP A 65 69.83 -10.81 27.12
C ASP A 65 68.56 -10.47 26.34
N LEU A 66 68.02 -11.47 25.64
CA LEU A 66 66.71 -11.36 25.00
C LEU A 66 65.61 -11.64 26.03
N VAL A 67 64.65 -10.72 26.18
CA VAL A 67 63.49 -10.87 27.06
C VAL A 67 62.23 -11.18 26.25
N VAL A 68 61.55 -12.28 26.57
CA VAL A 68 60.30 -12.71 25.93
C VAL A 68 59.17 -12.71 26.95
N PHE A 69 58.13 -11.92 26.65
CA PHE A 69 56.90 -11.82 27.44
C PHE A 69 55.83 -12.78 26.91
N PRO A 70 54.84 -13.19 27.73
CA PRO A 70 53.74 -14.05 27.26
C PRO A 70 52.89 -13.33 26.21
N GLU A 71 52.47 -14.09 25.20
CA GLU A 71 51.58 -13.65 24.12
C GLU A 71 50.33 -14.53 24.06
N GLY A 72 49.22 -13.96 23.56
CA GLY A 72 47.93 -14.63 23.52
C GLY A 72 47.21 -14.67 24.87
N GLN A 73 46.13 -15.43 24.93
CA GLN A 73 45.23 -15.47 26.09
C GLN A 73 45.74 -16.44 27.17
N THR A 74 46.67 -15.95 28.01
CA THR A 74 47.32 -16.73 29.10
C THR A 74 46.81 -16.37 30.50
N PHE A 75 45.78 -15.52 30.59
CA PHE A 75 45.27 -14.95 31.84
C PHE A 75 43.94 -15.56 32.33
N SER A 76 43.50 -16.68 31.73
CA SER A 76 42.26 -17.38 32.12
C SER A 76 42.25 -17.68 33.64
N PRO A 77 41.15 -17.37 34.36
CA PRO A 77 39.80 -17.04 33.87
C PRO A 77 39.53 -15.57 33.49
N LEU A 78 40.50 -14.66 33.57
CA LEU A 78 40.34 -13.27 33.12
C LEU A 78 40.59 -13.12 31.62
N GLU A 79 39.92 -12.18 30.97
CA GLU A 79 40.07 -11.89 29.54
C GLU A 79 41.14 -10.81 29.29
N MET A 80 42.12 -11.09 28.44
CA MET A 80 43.10 -10.09 27.99
C MET A 80 42.51 -9.30 26.83
N ILE A 81 42.15 -8.05 27.11
CA ILE A 81 41.59 -7.12 26.11
C ILE A 81 42.68 -6.35 25.37
N GLU A 82 43.85 -6.15 25.99
CA GLU A 82 44.94 -5.40 25.35
C GLU A 82 46.33 -5.86 25.82
N SER A 83 47.27 -5.91 24.88
CA SER A 83 48.70 -6.17 25.13
C SER A 83 49.50 -4.95 24.69
N TYR A 84 49.87 -4.11 25.66
CA TYR A 84 50.55 -2.84 25.38
C TYR A 84 52.00 -3.05 24.89
N LYS A 85 52.56 -2.09 24.17
CA LYS A 85 53.97 -2.14 23.73
C LYS A 85 54.91 -2.17 24.94
N VAL A 86 56.05 -2.86 24.81
CA VAL A 86 57.09 -2.90 25.84
C VAL A 86 57.78 -1.55 25.91
N ASP A 87 57.84 -0.97 27.11
CA ASP A 87 58.62 0.22 27.41
C ASP A 87 60.02 -0.21 27.89
N THR A 88 61.08 0.39 27.34
CA THR A 88 62.48 0.01 27.61
C THR A 88 63.26 1.24 28.08
N THR A 89 63.75 1.20 29.31
CA THR A 89 64.64 2.22 29.86
C THR A 89 66.02 1.62 30.11
N LYS A 90 67.07 2.24 29.55
CA LYS A 90 68.46 1.81 29.80
C LYS A 90 68.98 2.42 31.10
N LYS A 91 69.51 1.58 32.00
CA LYS A 91 70.22 1.98 33.23
C LYS A 91 71.62 1.39 33.20
N ASP A 92 72.60 2.19 32.80
CA ASP A 92 74.01 1.79 32.70
C ASP A 92 74.23 0.48 31.90
N ALA A 93 74.44 -0.63 32.60
CA ALA A 93 74.70 -1.96 32.04
C ALA A 93 73.44 -2.85 31.88
N THR A 94 72.27 -2.43 32.40
CA THR A 94 71.01 -3.18 32.36
C THR A 94 69.91 -2.44 31.59
N TYR A 95 68.95 -3.20 31.07
CA TYR A 95 67.66 -2.71 30.59
C TYR A 95 66.58 -2.97 31.64
N GLN A 96 65.76 -1.95 31.89
CA GLN A 96 64.50 -2.06 32.60
C GLN A 96 63.36 -2.09 31.57
N LEU A 97 62.71 -3.24 31.46
CA LEU A 97 61.65 -3.51 30.50
C LEU A 97 60.31 -3.58 31.24
N ILE A 98 59.31 -2.82 30.78
CA ILE A 98 57.98 -2.79 31.36
C ILE A 98 56.97 -3.24 30.29
N LYS A 99 56.26 -4.32 30.56
CA LYS A 99 55.15 -4.80 29.75
C LYS A 99 53.85 -4.66 30.53
N LYS A 100 52.81 -4.14 29.89
CA LYS A 100 51.47 -4.01 30.48
C LYS A 100 50.45 -4.84 29.70
N TYR A 101 49.46 -5.35 30.41
CA TYR A 101 48.32 -6.07 29.87
C TYR A 101 47.03 -5.50 30.46
N GLY A 102 46.04 -5.23 29.61
CA GLY A 102 44.69 -4.90 30.03
C GLY A 102 43.89 -6.18 30.20
N LEU A 103 43.41 -6.44 31.42
CA LEU A 103 42.61 -7.61 31.78
C LEU A 103 41.21 -7.17 32.21
N THR A 104 40.18 -7.96 31.93
CA THR A 104 38.80 -7.72 32.41
C THR A 104 38.08 -9.02 32.75
N GLN A 105 36.89 -8.91 33.33
CA GLN A 105 35.99 -10.02 33.58
C GLN A 105 34.52 -9.55 33.53
N PHE A 106 33.65 -10.34 32.90
CA PHE A 106 32.24 -10.01 32.70
C PHE A 106 31.30 -10.62 33.74
N ASP A 107 31.83 -11.47 34.63
CA ASP A 107 31.10 -12.06 35.75
C ASP A 107 31.63 -11.56 37.11
N SER A 108 30.72 -11.36 38.07
CA SER A 108 31.12 -11.03 39.44
C SER A 108 31.72 -12.25 40.15
N GLY A 109 32.81 -12.07 40.89
CA GLY A 109 33.45 -13.18 41.58
C GLY A 109 34.86 -12.88 42.09
N ARG A 110 35.50 -13.91 42.66
CA ARG A 110 36.91 -13.87 43.07
C ARG A 110 37.73 -14.62 42.02
N TYR A 111 38.60 -13.90 41.35
CA TYR A 111 39.46 -14.45 40.31
C TYR A 111 40.93 -14.35 40.70
N THR A 112 41.75 -15.17 40.06
CA THR A 112 43.19 -15.18 40.29
C THR A 112 43.88 -15.07 38.94
N ILE A 113 44.73 -14.05 38.81
CA ILE A 113 45.63 -13.88 37.67
C ILE A 113 46.69 -14.98 37.79
N PRO A 114 46.76 -15.94 36.85
CA PRO A 114 47.72 -17.02 36.91
C PRO A 114 49.15 -16.50 36.70
N ARG A 115 50.13 -17.25 37.21
CA ARG A 115 51.55 -16.92 37.06
C ARG A 115 51.93 -16.93 35.58
N GLN A 116 52.58 -15.87 35.14
CA GLN A 116 53.01 -15.71 33.76
C GLN A 116 54.48 -16.10 33.59
N LYS A 117 54.80 -16.81 32.52
CA LYS A 117 56.16 -17.25 32.18
C LYS A 117 56.88 -16.14 31.40
N ILE A 118 58.09 -15.79 31.84
CA ILE A 118 58.97 -14.80 31.20
C ILE A 118 60.34 -15.44 30.96
N LEU A 119 60.87 -15.29 29.76
CA LEU A 119 62.22 -15.77 29.41
C LEU A 119 63.18 -14.60 29.41
N VAL A 120 64.32 -14.73 30.09
CA VAL A 120 65.43 -13.75 30.07
C VAL A 120 66.71 -14.51 29.73
N GLY A 121 67.18 -14.35 28.49
CA GLY A 121 68.23 -15.22 27.94
C GLY A 121 67.81 -16.70 27.99
N ASP A 122 68.64 -17.54 28.59
CA ASP A 122 68.37 -18.98 28.78
C ASP A 122 67.60 -19.32 30.07
N LYS A 123 67.25 -18.31 30.88
CA LYS A 123 66.58 -18.50 32.17
C LYS A 123 65.07 -18.26 32.07
N THR A 124 64.29 -19.09 32.76
CA THR A 124 62.83 -18.94 32.88
C THR A 124 62.47 -18.37 34.25
N PHE A 125 61.69 -17.30 34.25
CA PHE A 125 61.10 -16.67 35.42
C PHE A 125 59.57 -16.77 35.37
N PHE A 126 58.94 -16.70 36.55
CA PHE A 126 57.49 -16.67 36.68
C PHE A 126 57.06 -15.49 37.53
N THR A 127 56.03 -14.77 37.08
CA THR A 127 55.39 -13.74 37.90
C THR A 127 54.71 -14.35 39.12
N ASP A 128 54.31 -13.47 40.05
CA ASP A 128 53.45 -13.87 41.15
C ASP A 128 52.00 -14.08 40.66
N SER A 129 51.26 -14.86 41.45
CA SER A 129 49.83 -15.06 41.28
C SER A 129 49.10 -13.99 42.09
N LEU A 130 48.19 -13.25 41.46
CA LEU A 130 47.53 -12.10 42.08
C LEU A 130 46.01 -12.32 42.13
N LYS A 131 45.39 -12.00 43.26
CA LYS A 131 43.94 -12.14 43.44
C LYS A 131 43.23 -10.84 43.09
N VAL A 132 42.08 -10.97 42.43
CA VAL A 132 41.23 -9.87 41.98
C VAL A 132 39.79 -10.16 42.39
N PHE A 133 39.09 -9.15 42.90
CA PHE A 133 37.67 -9.22 43.20
C PHE A 133 36.86 -8.38 42.21
N VAL A 134 35.89 -9.00 41.55
CA VAL A 134 35.00 -8.37 40.57
C VAL A 134 33.64 -8.15 41.23
N ASN A 135 33.37 -6.91 41.58
CA ASN A 135 32.14 -6.44 42.20
C ASN A 135 31.03 -6.35 41.16
N ASN A 136 29.83 -6.79 41.54
CA ASN A 136 28.64 -6.47 40.77
C ASN A 136 28.32 -4.97 40.90
N ILE A 137 27.66 -4.41 39.88
CA ILE A 137 27.14 -3.05 39.94
C ILE A 137 25.76 -3.13 40.60
N ALA A 138 25.62 -2.55 41.80
CA ALA A 138 24.32 -2.44 42.44
C ALA A 138 23.43 -1.51 41.60
N LEU A 139 22.43 -2.09 40.95
CA LEU A 139 21.35 -1.33 40.34
C LEU A 139 20.42 -0.88 41.47
N ASP A 140 20.41 0.42 41.76
CA ASP A 140 19.47 1.01 42.71
C ASP A 140 18.08 1.04 42.05
N THR A 141 17.30 -0.01 42.29
CA THR A 141 15.94 -0.16 41.78
C THR A 141 14.90 0.52 42.68
N THR A 142 15.32 1.19 43.76
CA THR A 142 14.43 1.75 44.78
C THR A 142 13.83 3.10 44.36
N GLU A 143 14.49 3.84 43.47
CA GLU A 143 14.04 5.14 42.93
C GLU A 143 13.37 5.01 41.55
N GLN A 144 13.31 3.81 40.97
CA GLN A 144 12.54 3.57 39.76
C GLN A 144 11.09 3.29 40.15
N GLY A 145 10.27 4.34 40.15
CA GLY A 145 8.82 4.20 40.20
C GLY A 145 8.35 3.20 39.15
N LEU A 146 7.35 2.38 39.48
CA LEU A 146 6.60 1.62 38.48
C LEU A 146 5.99 2.62 37.50
N TYR A 147 6.68 2.89 36.40
CA TYR A 147 6.12 3.66 35.30
C TYR A 147 5.09 2.79 34.63
N ASP A 148 3.89 3.34 34.43
CA ASP A 148 2.92 2.73 33.53
C ASP A 148 3.59 2.47 32.18
N ILE A 149 3.15 1.38 31.54
CA ILE A 149 3.52 1.05 30.17
C ILE A 149 3.34 2.33 29.35
N LYS A 150 4.42 2.81 28.72
CA LYS A 150 4.34 3.99 27.84
C LYS A 150 3.17 3.76 26.89
N PRO A 151 2.17 4.66 26.84
CA PRO A 151 1.09 4.52 25.88
C PRO A 151 1.71 4.43 24.49
N PHE A 152 1.14 3.59 23.65
CA PHE A 152 1.53 3.50 22.25
C PHE A 152 1.55 4.92 21.68
N ILE A 153 2.63 5.29 21.02
CA ILE A 153 2.67 6.54 20.26
C ILE A 153 1.60 6.36 19.18
N GLU A 154 0.47 7.04 19.33
CA GLU A 154 -0.51 7.18 18.27
C GLU A 154 0.22 7.89 17.12
N VAL A 155 0.69 7.09 16.17
CA VAL A 155 1.08 7.61 14.86
C VAL A 155 -0.20 8.22 14.32
N GLU A 156 -0.23 9.55 14.22
CA GLU A 156 -1.32 10.27 13.56
C GLU A 156 -1.55 9.61 12.20
N LYS A 157 -2.62 8.83 12.09
CA LYS A 157 -3.00 8.21 10.82
C LYS A 157 -3.25 9.38 9.89
N SER A 158 -2.34 9.60 8.94
CA SER A 158 -2.54 10.60 7.89
C SER A 158 -3.93 10.40 7.33
N ALA A 159 -4.82 11.38 7.52
CA ALA A 159 -6.21 11.27 7.13
C ALA A 159 -6.26 10.85 5.66
N SER A 160 -6.80 9.66 5.41
CA SER A 160 -6.77 9.07 4.07
C SER A 160 -7.47 10.01 3.09
N ASP A 161 -6.77 10.36 2.01
CA ASP A 161 -7.24 11.27 0.95
C ASP A 161 -8.31 10.64 0.04
N TRP A 162 -8.94 9.55 0.47
CA TRP A 162 -10.00 8.85 -0.25
C TRP A 162 -11.15 9.80 -0.64
N TRP A 163 -11.49 10.75 0.24
CA TRP A 163 -12.55 11.73 0.01
C TRP A 163 -12.21 12.69 -1.13
N LYS A 164 -10.93 13.03 -1.35
CA LYS A 164 -10.50 13.85 -2.49
C LYS A 164 -10.72 13.11 -3.80
N THR A 165 -10.41 11.81 -3.82
CA THR A 165 -10.64 10.95 -4.99
C THR A 165 -12.14 10.83 -5.27
N LEU A 166 -12.96 10.62 -4.23
CA LEU A 166 -14.42 10.59 -4.34
C LEU A 166 -14.99 11.91 -4.89
N LEU A 167 -14.49 13.06 -4.40
CA LEU A 167 -14.91 14.38 -4.84
C LEU A 167 -14.61 14.60 -6.34
N ILE A 168 -13.41 14.21 -6.80
CA ILE A 168 -13.02 14.31 -8.22
C ILE A 168 -13.95 13.48 -9.10
N ILE A 169 -14.30 12.26 -8.67
CA ILE A 169 -15.23 11.39 -9.39
C ILE A 169 -16.61 12.03 -9.50
N LEU A 170 -17.12 12.56 -8.39
CA LEU A 170 -18.44 13.20 -8.35
C LEU A 170 -18.50 14.46 -9.25
N ILE A 171 -17.45 15.28 -9.21
CA ILE A 171 -17.32 16.44 -10.10
C ILE A 171 -17.28 15.99 -11.56
N THR A 172 -16.51 14.95 -11.89
CA THR A 172 -16.42 14.43 -13.26
C THR A 172 -17.77 13.91 -13.76
N ILE A 173 -18.49 13.14 -12.95
CA ILE A 173 -19.85 12.65 -13.28
C ILE A 173 -20.81 13.82 -13.48
N SER A 174 -20.74 14.85 -12.62
CA SER A 174 -21.57 16.05 -12.72
C SER A 174 -21.33 16.82 -14.02
N ILE A 175 -20.07 17.00 -14.41
CA ILE A 175 -19.67 17.66 -15.66
C ILE A 175 -20.19 16.85 -16.86
N VAL A 176 -19.95 15.54 -16.91
CA VAL A 176 -20.38 14.69 -18.03
C VAL A 176 -21.91 14.68 -18.14
N SER A 177 -22.61 14.59 -17.00
CA SER A 177 -24.08 14.65 -16.97
C SER A 177 -24.62 15.99 -17.45
N SER A 178 -23.98 17.09 -17.06
CA SER A 178 -24.33 18.45 -17.50
C SER A 178 -24.12 18.64 -19.00
N LEU A 179 -23.01 18.12 -19.54
CA LEU A 179 -22.72 18.14 -20.97
C LEU A 179 -23.72 17.28 -21.76
N LEU A 180 -24.02 16.05 -21.29
CA LEU A 180 -25.04 15.20 -21.91
C LEU A 180 -26.42 15.86 -21.88
N TYR A 181 -26.78 16.49 -20.76
CA TYR A 181 -28.01 17.25 -20.68
C TYR A 181 -28.01 18.39 -21.70
N TRP A 182 -26.99 19.23 -21.73
CA TRP A 182 -26.94 20.38 -22.64
C TRP A 182 -26.93 19.97 -24.12
N PHE A 183 -26.05 19.06 -24.53
CA PHE A 183 -25.84 18.76 -25.95
C PHE A 183 -26.85 17.73 -26.51
N VAL A 184 -27.35 16.81 -25.70
CA VAL A 184 -28.17 15.69 -26.17
C VAL A 184 -29.63 15.85 -25.76
N TRP A 185 -29.91 16.16 -24.49
CA TRP A 185 -31.26 16.12 -23.94
C TRP A 185 -31.98 17.46 -23.94
N ARG A 186 -31.24 18.58 -23.88
CA ARG A 186 -31.78 19.93 -23.91
C ARG A 186 -32.62 20.08 -25.16
N LYS A 187 -33.87 20.48 -24.97
CA LYS A 187 -34.72 20.92 -26.06
C LYS A 187 -34.15 22.25 -26.53
N LYS A 188 -33.55 22.27 -27.72
CA LYS A 188 -33.24 23.54 -28.37
C LYS A 188 -34.59 24.24 -28.62
N PRO A 189 -34.77 25.51 -28.21
CA PRO A 189 -35.91 26.26 -28.71
C PRO A 189 -35.81 26.24 -30.24
N LEU A 190 -36.90 25.92 -30.91
CA LEU A 190 -36.97 26.03 -32.35
C LEU A 190 -36.70 27.50 -32.70
N THR A 191 -35.91 27.72 -33.73
CA THR A 191 -35.68 29.08 -34.23
C THR A 191 -37.04 29.62 -34.72
N LYS A 192 -37.35 30.92 -34.54
CA LYS A 192 -38.65 31.49 -34.96
C LYS A 192 -38.99 31.14 -36.43
N GLU A 193 -37.97 31.01 -37.28
CA GLU A 193 -38.11 30.59 -38.68
C GLU A 193 -38.47 29.10 -38.84
N GLU A 194 -37.91 28.22 -38.01
CA GLU A 194 -38.24 26.79 -37.99
C GLU A 194 -39.66 26.56 -37.45
N GLU A 195 -40.09 27.34 -36.46
CA GLU A 195 -41.47 27.31 -35.95
C GLU A 195 -42.47 27.71 -37.05
N ILE A 196 -42.16 28.75 -37.83
CA ILE A 196 -43.00 29.22 -38.95
C ILE A 196 -42.99 28.24 -40.12
N ALA A 197 -41.86 27.56 -40.38
CA ALA A 197 -41.78 26.51 -41.38
C ALA A 197 -42.59 25.26 -41.00
N LEU A 198 -42.82 25.03 -39.71
CA LEU A 198 -43.67 23.93 -39.23
C LEU A 198 -45.17 24.25 -39.29
N LEU A 199 -45.55 25.52 -39.43
CA LEU A 199 -46.96 25.91 -39.58
C LEU A 199 -47.54 25.39 -40.90
N PRO A 200 -48.84 25.03 -40.93
CA PRO A 200 -49.56 24.75 -42.17
C PRO A 200 -49.44 25.91 -43.18
N PRO A 201 -49.46 25.64 -44.49
CA PRO A 201 -49.24 26.67 -45.52
C PRO A 201 -50.17 27.88 -45.41
N TYR A 202 -51.44 27.65 -45.03
CA TYR A 202 -52.42 28.70 -44.79
C TYR A 202 -52.05 29.61 -43.61
N GLU A 203 -51.75 29.03 -42.45
CA GLU A 203 -51.36 29.78 -41.26
C GLU A 203 -50.06 30.54 -41.49
N ARG A 204 -49.12 29.95 -42.25
CA ARG A 204 -47.88 30.59 -42.67
C ARG A 204 -48.15 31.81 -43.54
N ALA A 205 -49.08 31.73 -44.50
CA ALA A 205 -49.45 32.84 -45.36
C ALA A 205 -50.12 33.98 -44.59
N LYS A 206 -51.08 33.68 -43.71
CA LYS A 206 -51.72 34.67 -42.82
C LYS A 206 -50.73 35.37 -41.90
N LEU A 207 -49.81 34.61 -41.30
CA LEU A 207 -48.76 35.18 -40.46
C LEU A 207 -47.79 36.07 -41.27
N ALA A 208 -47.46 35.67 -42.50
CA ALA A 208 -46.61 36.48 -43.38
C ALA A 208 -47.30 37.79 -43.81
N LEU A 209 -48.60 37.76 -44.09
CA LEU A 209 -49.37 39.00 -44.33
C LEU A 209 -49.39 39.91 -43.11
N LYS A 210 -49.58 39.36 -41.91
CA LYS A 210 -49.50 40.14 -40.67
C LYS A 210 -48.11 40.79 -40.49
N LYS A 211 -47.04 40.05 -40.79
CA LYS A 211 -45.67 40.60 -40.76
C LYS A 211 -45.44 41.69 -41.81
N LEU A 212 -46.09 41.55 -42.97
CA LEU A 212 -46.08 42.58 -44.01
C LEU A 212 -46.80 43.84 -43.53
N ASP A 213 -47.89 43.73 -42.78
CA ASP A 213 -48.59 44.88 -42.17
C ASP A 213 -47.74 45.57 -41.09
N GLU A 214 -47.01 44.77 -40.31
CA GLU A 214 -46.08 45.25 -39.29
C GLU A 214 -44.78 45.82 -39.89
N SER A 215 -44.59 45.71 -41.21
CA SER A 215 -43.41 46.24 -41.90
C SER A 215 -43.54 47.73 -42.18
N HIS A 216 -42.41 48.45 -42.15
CA HIS A 216 -42.38 49.88 -42.43
C HIS A 216 -42.31 50.21 -43.93
N TYR A 217 -42.58 49.25 -44.83
CA TYR A 217 -42.45 49.47 -46.28
C TYR A 217 -43.41 50.55 -46.79
N LEU A 218 -44.66 50.55 -46.35
CA LEU A 218 -45.64 51.57 -46.75
C LEU A 218 -45.35 52.95 -46.14
N GLU A 219 -44.80 53.00 -44.92
CA GLU A 219 -44.43 54.25 -44.24
C GLU A 219 -43.25 54.95 -44.93
N HIS A 220 -42.29 54.17 -45.43
CA HIS A 220 -41.11 54.68 -46.16
C HIS A 220 -41.34 54.81 -47.67
N SER A 221 -42.56 54.60 -48.16
CA SER A 221 -42.89 54.61 -49.61
C SER A 221 -42.10 53.57 -50.44
N GLU A 222 -41.69 52.47 -49.82
CA GLU A 222 -40.98 51.33 -50.43
C GLU A 222 -41.98 50.35 -51.08
N LEU A 223 -42.74 50.86 -52.06
CA LEU A 223 -43.82 50.09 -52.71
C LEU A 223 -43.32 48.86 -53.46
N LYS A 224 -42.10 48.90 -54.01
CA LYS A 224 -41.53 47.79 -54.76
C LYS A 224 -41.27 46.58 -53.87
N GLU A 225 -40.69 46.82 -52.70
CA GLU A 225 -40.40 45.81 -51.68
C GLU A 225 -41.71 45.26 -51.11
N TYR A 226 -42.67 46.13 -50.81
CA TYR A 226 -44.01 45.73 -50.34
C TYR A 226 -44.73 44.79 -51.33
N TYR A 227 -44.84 45.16 -52.61
CA TYR A 227 -45.49 44.31 -53.60
C TYR A 227 -44.68 43.05 -53.93
N SER A 228 -43.35 43.09 -53.80
CA SER A 228 -42.51 41.88 -53.94
C SER A 228 -42.83 40.86 -52.85
N GLU A 229 -42.97 41.29 -51.60
CA GLU A 229 -43.33 40.43 -50.48
C GLU A 229 -44.79 39.97 -50.56
N LEU A 230 -45.72 40.88 -50.86
CA LEU A 230 -47.15 40.56 -50.99
C LEU A 230 -47.39 39.48 -52.05
N THR A 231 -46.79 39.63 -53.24
CA THR A 231 -46.93 38.65 -54.32
C THR A 231 -46.20 37.35 -54.01
N PHE A 232 -45.07 37.40 -53.30
CA PHE A 232 -44.38 36.21 -52.85
C PHE A 232 -45.24 35.38 -51.89
N ILE A 233 -45.94 36.02 -50.94
CA ILE A 233 -46.80 35.32 -49.96
C ILE A 233 -47.91 34.53 -50.66
N ILE A 234 -48.66 35.17 -51.55
CA ILE A 234 -49.76 34.49 -52.27
C ILE A 234 -49.23 33.43 -53.24
N ARG A 235 -48.16 33.73 -54.00
CA ARG A 235 -47.57 32.75 -54.93
C ARG A 235 -47.05 31.53 -54.18
N LYS A 236 -46.40 31.71 -53.03
CA LYS A 236 -45.93 30.60 -52.19
C LYS A 236 -47.07 29.76 -51.62
N TYR A 237 -48.18 30.40 -51.21
CA TYR A 237 -49.35 29.66 -50.76
C TYR A 237 -49.96 28.82 -51.88
N LEU A 238 -50.12 29.41 -53.08
CA LEU A 238 -50.59 28.70 -54.27
C LEU A 238 -49.60 27.60 -54.69
N ASP A 239 -48.29 27.81 -54.53
CA ASP A 239 -47.24 26.84 -54.85
C ASP A 239 -47.39 25.56 -54.03
N GLU A 240 -47.59 25.72 -52.72
CA GLU A 240 -47.68 24.59 -51.78
C GLU A 240 -49.05 23.86 -51.83
N LYS A 241 -50.11 24.50 -52.33
CA LYS A 241 -51.50 24.01 -52.20
C LYS A 241 -52.26 23.79 -53.49
N VAL A 242 -51.92 24.50 -54.56
CA VAL A 242 -52.72 24.58 -55.79
C VAL A 242 -51.90 24.16 -57.00
N TYR A 243 -50.71 24.73 -57.18
CA TYR A 243 -49.86 24.50 -58.35
C TYR A 243 -48.39 24.60 -57.98
N ASP A 244 -47.68 23.48 -58.00
CA ASP A 244 -46.28 23.28 -57.58
C ASP A 244 -45.20 24.06 -58.35
N ARG A 245 -45.60 25.00 -59.22
CA ARG A 245 -44.69 25.92 -59.91
C ARG A 245 -45.17 27.36 -59.91
N ALA A 246 -46.07 27.73 -58.99
CA ALA A 246 -46.62 29.09 -58.91
C ALA A 246 -45.54 30.15 -58.63
N LEU A 247 -44.46 29.79 -57.93
CA LEU A 247 -43.33 30.70 -57.71
C LEU A 247 -42.47 30.90 -58.96
N GLU A 248 -42.31 29.85 -59.77
CA GLU A 248 -41.49 29.85 -60.99
C GLU A 248 -42.23 30.42 -62.22
N SER A 249 -43.55 30.55 -62.13
CA SER A 249 -44.39 30.99 -63.23
C SER A 249 -44.46 32.50 -63.36
N THR A 250 -44.55 32.99 -64.59
CA THR A 250 -44.94 34.38 -64.86
C THR A 250 -46.39 34.63 -64.42
N THR A 251 -46.79 35.90 -64.27
CA THR A 251 -48.17 36.24 -63.86
C THR A 251 -49.19 35.68 -64.85
N ASP A 252 -48.97 35.80 -66.16
CA ASP A 252 -49.91 35.29 -67.16
C ASP A 252 -49.96 33.75 -67.18
N GLU A 253 -48.83 33.07 -66.99
CA GLU A 253 -48.79 31.61 -66.89
C GLU A 253 -49.52 31.09 -65.65
N LEU A 254 -49.33 31.74 -64.50
CA LEU A 254 -50.03 31.39 -63.26
C LEU A 254 -51.53 31.56 -63.42
N ILE A 255 -52.00 32.70 -63.95
CA ILE A 255 -53.42 32.95 -64.17
C ILE A 255 -54.02 31.98 -65.20
N TYR A 256 -53.30 31.70 -66.29
CA TYR A 256 -53.71 30.68 -67.26
C TYR A 256 -53.86 29.30 -66.59
N ARG A 257 -52.90 28.92 -65.73
CA ARG A 257 -52.94 27.64 -65.02
C ARG A 257 -54.09 27.55 -64.01
N LEU A 258 -54.36 28.62 -63.26
CA LEU A 258 -55.49 28.67 -62.32
C LEU A 258 -56.83 28.53 -63.06
N ASN A 259 -57.01 29.21 -64.19
CA ASN A 259 -58.20 29.06 -65.03
C ASN A 259 -58.34 27.63 -65.57
N LEU A 260 -57.25 27.01 -66.02
CA LEU A 260 -57.26 25.63 -66.52
C LEU A 260 -57.62 24.62 -65.41
N LEU A 261 -57.12 24.80 -64.19
CA LEU A 261 -57.46 23.96 -63.03
C LEU A 261 -58.95 24.10 -62.65
N LYS A 262 -59.47 25.32 -62.73
CA LYS A 262 -60.90 25.61 -62.52
C LYS A 262 -61.78 24.96 -63.60
N ASP A 263 -61.47 25.21 -64.88
CA ASP A 263 -62.23 24.70 -66.02
C ASP A 263 -62.18 23.16 -66.09
N GLY A 264 -61.12 22.55 -65.56
CA GLY A 264 -60.99 21.11 -65.37
C GLY A 264 -61.66 20.55 -64.11
N ASN A 265 -62.42 21.35 -63.36
CA ASN A 265 -63.08 20.98 -62.10
C ASN A 265 -62.14 20.39 -61.03
N GLN A 266 -60.85 20.76 -61.07
CA GLN A 266 -59.86 20.28 -60.09
C GLN A 266 -59.84 21.15 -58.82
N ILE A 267 -60.24 22.42 -58.93
CA ILE A 267 -60.33 23.37 -57.82
C ILE A 267 -61.55 24.28 -58.03
N ASP A 268 -62.35 24.50 -56.98
CA ASP A 268 -63.57 25.31 -57.04
C ASP A 268 -63.35 26.79 -56.67
N ILE A 269 -62.36 27.44 -57.29
CA ILE A 269 -62.11 28.89 -57.07
C ILE A 269 -62.99 29.71 -58.01
N PRO A 270 -63.82 30.67 -57.55
CA PRO A 270 -64.59 31.59 -58.39
C PRO A 270 -63.78 32.29 -59.49
N LYS A 271 -64.40 32.60 -60.64
CA LYS A 271 -63.71 33.38 -61.72
C LYS A 271 -63.34 34.80 -61.26
N GLU A 272 -64.12 35.34 -60.34
CA GLU A 272 -63.90 36.67 -59.77
C GLU A 272 -62.60 36.72 -58.94
N ASP A 273 -62.38 35.72 -58.10
CA ASP A 273 -61.16 35.53 -57.30
C ASP A 273 -59.89 35.44 -58.17
N ILE A 274 -59.94 34.65 -59.25
CA ILE A 274 -58.82 34.56 -60.21
C ILE A 274 -58.55 35.93 -60.85
N LYS A 275 -59.61 36.70 -61.15
CA LYS A 275 -59.49 38.03 -61.74
C LYS A 275 -58.94 39.05 -60.74
N ASN A 276 -59.29 38.95 -59.46
CA ASN A 276 -58.72 39.75 -58.38
C ASN A 276 -57.21 39.49 -58.25
N LEU A 277 -56.82 38.22 -58.22
CA LEU A 277 -55.41 37.81 -58.22
C LEU A 277 -54.67 38.34 -59.45
N GLU A 278 -55.25 38.22 -60.65
CA GLU A 278 -54.66 38.73 -61.89
C GLU A 278 -54.42 40.25 -61.82
N SER A 279 -55.43 41.00 -61.35
CA SER A 279 -55.36 42.46 -61.21
C SER A 279 -54.22 42.88 -60.27
N ILE A 280 -54.10 42.23 -59.11
CA ILE A 280 -53.08 42.55 -58.11
C ILE A 280 -51.69 42.13 -58.57
N LEU A 281 -51.54 40.94 -59.15
CA LEU A 281 -50.25 40.47 -59.67
C LEU A 281 -49.75 41.34 -60.83
N LYS A 282 -50.62 41.74 -61.77
CA LYS A 282 -50.25 42.66 -62.86
C LYS A 282 -49.89 44.05 -62.33
N ARG A 283 -50.60 44.55 -61.31
CA ARG A 283 -50.23 45.80 -60.65
C ARG A 283 -48.86 45.71 -59.99
N ALA A 284 -48.58 44.61 -59.29
CA ALA A 284 -47.28 44.38 -58.69
C ALA A 284 -46.15 44.33 -59.74
N ASP A 285 -46.39 43.70 -60.90
CA ASP A 285 -45.41 43.69 -62.00
C ASP A 285 -45.14 45.11 -62.54
N LEU A 286 -46.17 45.95 -62.67
CA LEU A 286 -46.01 47.36 -63.05
C LEU A 286 -45.21 48.16 -62.01
N VAL A 287 -45.41 47.91 -60.72
CA VAL A 287 -44.61 48.55 -59.65
C VAL A 287 -43.15 48.09 -59.72
N LYS A 288 -42.92 46.78 -59.87
CA LYS A 288 -41.59 46.16 -59.84
C LYS A 288 -40.73 46.50 -61.06
N PHE A 289 -41.33 46.56 -62.24
CA PHE A 289 -40.60 46.67 -63.52
C PHE A 289 -40.85 48.00 -64.25
N ALA A 290 -42.04 48.59 -64.14
CA ALA A 290 -42.40 49.83 -64.84
C ALA A 290 -42.36 51.08 -63.94
N LYS A 291 -41.92 50.95 -62.67
CA LYS A 291 -41.85 52.03 -61.66
C LYS A 291 -43.19 52.76 -61.47
N SER A 292 -44.31 52.06 -61.64
CA SER A 292 -45.62 52.58 -61.28
C SER A 292 -45.69 52.83 -59.77
N ALA A 293 -46.32 53.93 -59.36
CA ALA A 293 -46.48 54.30 -57.96
C ALA A 293 -47.99 54.39 -57.62
N PRO A 294 -48.64 53.25 -57.30
CA PRO A 294 -50.02 53.26 -56.81
C PRO A 294 -50.11 53.97 -55.46
N ASP A 295 -51.31 54.45 -55.13
CA ASP A 295 -51.58 55.05 -53.83
C ASP A 295 -51.43 54.02 -52.70
N ILE A 296 -51.00 54.47 -51.51
CA ILE A 296 -50.81 53.64 -50.33
C ILE A 296 -52.13 52.97 -49.91
N GLU A 297 -53.25 53.68 -50.03
CA GLU A 297 -54.57 53.13 -49.73
C GLU A 297 -54.95 52.00 -50.70
N LEU A 298 -54.53 52.10 -51.97
CA LEU A 298 -54.71 51.01 -52.94
C LEU A 298 -53.83 49.80 -52.59
N ALA A 299 -52.60 50.00 -52.12
CA ALA A 299 -51.71 48.92 -51.69
C ALA A 299 -52.24 48.18 -50.44
N LYS A 300 -52.91 48.88 -49.52
CA LYS A 300 -53.61 48.27 -48.38
C LYS A 300 -54.84 47.47 -48.83
N LEU A 301 -55.61 48.01 -49.78
CA LEU A 301 -56.76 47.31 -50.36
C LEU A 301 -56.31 46.00 -51.02
N ASP A 302 -55.24 46.05 -51.82
CA ASP A 302 -54.67 44.86 -52.46
C ASP A 302 -54.25 43.79 -51.47
N ARG A 303 -53.62 44.17 -50.35
CA ARG A 303 -53.29 43.23 -49.29
C ARG A 303 -54.53 42.59 -48.68
N ASN A 304 -55.58 43.36 -48.44
CA ASN A 304 -56.83 42.83 -47.89
C ASN A 304 -57.53 41.89 -48.87
N THR A 305 -57.49 42.21 -50.16
CA THR A 305 -57.99 41.31 -51.19
C THR A 305 -57.18 40.02 -51.21
N ILE A 306 -55.84 40.06 -51.21
CA ILE A 306 -55.01 38.85 -51.12
C ILE A 306 -55.32 38.00 -49.87
N ASP A 307 -55.57 38.65 -48.73
CA ASP A 307 -55.96 37.96 -47.50
C ASP A 307 -57.26 37.16 -47.65
N LEU A 308 -58.27 37.76 -48.31
CA LEU A 308 -59.54 37.11 -48.65
C LEU A 308 -59.36 36.01 -49.69
N GLU A 309 -58.56 36.24 -50.73
CA GLU A 309 -58.29 35.22 -51.76
C GLU A 309 -57.61 33.97 -51.16
N ILE A 310 -56.74 34.13 -50.16
CA ILE A 310 -56.14 33.00 -49.44
C ILE A 310 -57.21 32.19 -48.69
N ASP A 311 -58.23 32.85 -48.14
CA ASP A 311 -59.37 32.17 -47.48
C ASP A 311 -60.21 31.41 -48.49
N HIS A 312 -60.60 32.04 -49.59
CA HIS A 312 -61.39 31.40 -50.64
C HIS A 312 -60.65 30.22 -51.28
N VAL A 313 -59.34 30.35 -51.53
CA VAL A 313 -58.52 29.23 -52.03
C VAL A 313 -58.47 28.09 -51.01
N LYS A 314 -58.41 28.37 -49.70
CA LYS A 314 -58.45 27.31 -48.68
C LYS A 314 -59.79 26.57 -48.69
N GLU A 315 -60.90 27.30 -48.81
CA GLU A 315 -62.26 26.73 -48.83
C GLU A 315 -62.53 25.92 -50.10
N ALA A 316 -61.93 26.33 -51.23
CA ALA A 316 -62.03 25.65 -52.52
C ALA A 316 -61.21 24.35 -52.62
N LEU A 317 -60.33 24.07 -51.65
CA LEU A 317 -59.52 22.86 -51.61
C LEU A 317 -60.21 21.78 -50.74
N PRO A 318 -60.22 20.50 -51.18
CA PRO A 318 -60.80 19.42 -50.37
C PRO A 318 -60.04 19.25 -49.06
N GLU A 319 -60.76 18.93 -47.98
CA GLU A 319 -60.09 18.57 -46.72
C GLU A 319 -59.20 17.34 -46.91
N PRO A 320 -58.01 17.29 -46.29
CA PRO A 320 -57.15 16.12 -46.38
C PRO A 320 -57.84 14.88 -45.82
N THR A 321 -57.76 13.78 -46.55
CA THR A 321 -58.40 12.49 -46.23
C THR A 321 -57.88 11.97 -44.87
N GLU A 322 -58.71 11.21 -44.12
CA GLU A 322 -58.31 10.64 -42.82
C GLU A 322 -57.01 9.80 -42.92
N GLU A 323 -56.83 9.07 -44.02
CA GLU A 323 -55.62 8.28 -44.28
C GLU A 323 -54.34 9.14 -44.36
N GLU A 324 -54.41 10.31 -45.00
CA GLU A 324 -53.28 11.23 -45.14
C GLU A 324 -52.93 11.88 -43.80
N LYS A 325 -53.94 12.22 -42.99
CA LYS A 325 -53.77 12.73 -41.62
C LYS A 325 -53.04 11.68 -40.75
N LEU A 326 -53.48 10.42 -40.81
CA LEU A 326 -52.87 9.31 -40.07
C LEU A 326 -51.43 9.04 -40.52
N LEU A 327 -51.14 9.03 -41.82
CA LEU A 327 -49.80 8.81 -42.36
C LEU A 327 -48.82 9.90 -41.89
N ASN A 328 -49.24 11.16 -41.90
CA ASN A 328 -48.44 12.29 -41.44
C ASN A 328 -48.15 12.19 -39.93
N GLN A 329 -49.14 11.79 -39.12
CA GLN A 329 -48.94 11.55 -37.69
C GLN A 329 -47.96 10.40 -37.44
N GLN A 330 -48.14 9.26 -38.11
CA GLN A 330 -47.24 8.11 -38.00
C GLN A 330 -45.80 8.49 -38.38
N TYR A 331 -45.61 9.23 -39.47
CA TYR A 331 -44.30 9.73 -39.87
C TYR A 331 -43.65 10.60 -38.80
N LYS A 332 -44.39 11.55 -38.20
CA LYS A 332 -43.90 12.38 -37.09
C LYS A 332 -43.50 11.55 -35.87
N GLU A 333 -44.32 10.56 -35.52
CA GLU A 333 -44.04 9.64 -34.40
C GLU A 333 -42.80 8.78 -34.65
N GLU A 334 -42.62 8.25 -35.86
CA GLU A 334 -41.43 7.51 -36.25
C GLU A 334 -40.16 8.35 -36.16
N GLN A 335 -40.22 9.59 -36.66
CA GLN A 335 -39.10 10.54 -36.57
C GLN A 335 -38.77 10.85 -35.10
N ALA A 336 -39.78 11.04 -34.26
CA ALA A 336 -39.59 11.22 -32.82
C ALA A 336 -38.98 9.98 -32.14
N ARG A 337 -39.42 8.77 -32.52
CA ARG A 337 -38.86 7.49 -32.04
C ARG A 337 -37.40 7.32 -32.46
N LYS A 338 -37.06 7.59 -33.74
CA LYS A 338 -35.68 7.56 -34.25
C LYS A 338 -34.78 8.55 -33.51
N LYS A 339 -35.24 9.79 -33.31
CA LYS A 339 -34.53 10.81 -32.50
C LYS A 339 -34.31 10.35 -31.05
N LYS A 340 -35.34 9.79 -30.39
CA LYS A 340 -35.23 9.25 -29.02
C LYS A 340 -34.23 8.09 -28.94
N ARG A 341 -34.26 7.14 -29.89
CA ARG A 341 -33.31 6.02 -29.95
C ARG A 341 -31.87 6.51 -30.09
N LYS A 342 -31.61 7.47 -30.99
CA LYS A 342 -30.28 8.07 -31.16
C LYS A 342 -29.78 8.75 -29.89
N LYS A 343 -30.64 9.51 -29.18
CA LYS A 343 -30.28 10.13 -27.89
C LYS A 343 -29.92 9.08 -26.83
N LYS A 344 -30.70 8.01 -26.72
CA LYS A 344 -30.41 6.89 -25.81
C LYS A 344 -29.10 6.20 -26.15
N LEU A 345 -28.84 5.93 -27.43
CA LEU A 345 -27.58 5.33 -27.90
C LEU A 345 -26.37 6.18 -27.53
N ILE A 346 -26.40 7.49 -27.84
CA ILE A 346 -25.32 8.43 -27.51
C ILE A 346 -25.08 8.47 -26.00
N THR A 347 -26.15 8.51 -25.21
CA THR A 347 -26.06 8.50 -23.75
C THR A 347 -25.43 7.19 -23.24
N GLY A 348 -25.84 6.05 -23.79
CA GLY A 348 -25.27 4.74 -23.44
C GLY A 348 -23.78 4.62 -23.76
N VAL A 349 -23.37 5.07 -24.95
CA VAL A 349 -21.94 5.10 -25.35
C VAL A 349 -21.13 6.03 -24.45
N ALA A 350 -21.66 7.19 -24.08
CA ALA A 350 -20.99 8.12 -23.17
C ALA A 350 -20.82 7.54 -21.75
N ILE A 351 -21.85 6.86 -21.23
CA ILE A 351 -21.76 6.18 -19.93
C ILE A 351 -20.72 5.06 -19.98
N LEU A 352 -20.74 4.23 -21.03
CA LEU A 352 -19.75 3.16 -21.20
C LEU A 352 -18.34 3.72 -21.28
N GLY A 353 -18.13 4.79 -22.06
CA GLY A 353 -16.84 5.48 -22.15
C GLY A 353 -16.36 6.03 -20.81
N LEU A 354 -17.28 6.60 -20.00
CA LEU A 354 -16.96 7.09 -18.66
C LEU A 354 -16.52 5.95 -17.72
N LEU A 355 -17.24 4.82 -17.73
CA LEU A 355 -16.87 3.66 -16.92
C LEU A 355 -15.49 3.11 -17.30
N ILE A 356 -15.19 3.02 -18.59
CA ILE A 356 -13.87 2.62 -19.09
C ILE A 356 -12.79 3.60 -18.64
N ALA A 357 -13.04 4.91 -18.75
CA ALA A 357 -12.10 5.94 -18.33
C ALA A 357 -11.82 5.87 -16.82
N ILE A 358 -12.84 5.62 -15.99
CA ILE A 358 -12.68 5.40 -14.55
C ILE A 358 -11.82 4.17 -14.29
N PHE A 359 -12.14 3.02 -14.91
CA PHE A 359 -11.37 1.78 -14.76
C PHE A 359 -9.90 1.97 -15.15
N VAL A 360 -9.63 2.62 -16.29
CA VAL A 360 -8.27 2.93 -16.76
C VAL A 360 -7.55 3.89 -15.81
N GLY A 361 -8.21 4.96 -15.36
CA GLY A 361 -7.62 5.94 -14.44
C GLY A 361 -7.21 5.32 -13.10
N PHE A 362 -8.07 4.47 -12.52
CA PHE A 362 -7.73 3.69 -11.33
C PHE A 362 -6.63 2.68 -11.63
N GLY A 363 -6.67 2.00 -12.78
CA GLY A 363 -5.66 1.01 -13.19
C GLY A 363 -4.27 1.61 -13.34
N LEU A 364 -4.15 2.83 -13.86
CA LEU A 364 -2.89 3.57 -13.94
C LEU A 364 -2.35 4.01 -12.58
N LYS A 365 -3.24 4.34 -11.62
CA LYS A 365 -2.85 4.83 -10.29
C LYS A 365 -2.49 3.71 -9.31
N TYR A 366 -3.24 2.62 -9.30
CA TYR A 366 -3.12 1.54 -8.31
C TYR A 366 -2.68 0.19 -8.91
N GLY A 367 -2.62 0.07 -10.24
CA GLY A 367 -2.36 -1.19 -10.93
C GLY A 367 -3.66 -1.86 -11.42
N PHE A 368 -3.64 -2.38 -12.64
CA PHE A 368 -4.82 -2.99 -13.25
C PHE A 368 -5.29 -4.26 -12.54
N SER A 369 -4.37 -5.11 -12.06
CA SER A 369 -4.77 -6.30 -11.28
C SER A 369 -5.47 -5.87 -10.01
N TYR A 370 -4.89 -4.93 -9.25
CA TYR A 370 -5.49 -4.40 -8.04
C TYR A 370 -6.92 -3.92 -8.22
N VAL A 371 -7.19 -3.13 -9.26
CA VAL A 371 -8.53 -2.60 -9.54
C VAL A 371 -9.50 -3.70 -9.95
N LYS A 372 -9.06 -4.63 -10.80
CA LYS A 372 -9.85 -5.81 -11.21
C LYS A 372 -10.20 -6.66 -9.99
N ASP A 373 -9.23 -6.93 -9.12
CA ASP A 373 -9.37 -7.73 -7.90
C ASP A 373 -10.26 -7.03 -6.86
N THR A 374 -10.25 -5.69 -6.77
CA THR A 374 -11.24 -4.95 -5.95
C THR A 374 -12.67 -5.14 -6.45
N LEU A 375 -12.87 -5.14 -7.77
CA LEU A 375 -14.22 -5.16 -8.37
C LEU A 375 -14.83 -6.56 -8.41
N ILE A 376 -14.02 -7.57 -8.71
CA ILE A 376 -14.45 -8.97 -8.84
C ILE A 376 -14.37 -9.70 -7.48
N GLY A 377 -13.51 -9.23 -6.57
CA GLY A 377 -13.19 -9.89 -5.32
C GLY A 377 -11.95 -10.77 -5.46
N HIS A 378 -11.14 -10.81 -4.40
CA HIS A 378 -9.96 -11.68 -4.30
C HIS A 378 -9.65 -11.98 -2.83
N ASP A 379 -9.65 -13.26 -2.46
CA ASP A 379 -9.62 -13.70 -1.05
C ASP A 379 -8.36 -13.20 -0.31
N SER A 380 -7.17 -13.41 -0.88
CA SER A 380 -5.91 -12.96 -0.26
C SER A 380 -5.80 -11.44 -0.10
N LYS A 381 -6.42 -10.69 -1.01
CA LYS A 381 -6.48 -9.22 -0.89
C LYS A 381 -7.36 -8.81 0.29
N GLU A 382 -8.52 -9.43 0.46
CA GLU A 382 -9.41 -9.16 1.59
C GLU A 382 -8.72 -9.49 2.92
N LEU A 383 -7.98 -10.60 2.98
CA LEU A 383 -7.19 -10.97 4.15
C LEU A 383 -6.05 -9.97 4.44
N LEU A 384 -5.37 -9.49 3.40
CA LEU A 384 -4.27 -8.53 3.53
C LEU A 384 -4.74 -7.15 4.01
N GLU A 385 -5.81 -6.62 3.42
CA GLU A 385 -6.36 -5.28 3.71
C GLU A 385 -7.27 -5.25 4.94
N GLY A 386 -7.75 -6.41 5.40
CA GLY A 386 -8.62 -6.54 6.57
C GLY A 386 -7.92 -6.26 7.90
N ASP A 387 -8.64 -6.51 8.99
CA ASP A 387 -8.11 -6.36 10.35
C ASP A 387 -7.19 -7.53 10.71
N TRP A 388 -5.97 -7.21 11.14
CA TRP A 388 -4.99 -8.19 11.60
C TRP A 388 -5.03 -8.30 13.12
N VAL A 389 -4.90 -9.54 13.61
CA VAL A 389 -4.90 -9.83 15.04
C VAL A 389 -3.51 -10.29 15.44
N ARG A 390 -2.98 -9.72 16.52
CA ARG A 390 -1.75 -10.19 17.18
C ARG A 390 -2.17 -11.14 18.31
N SER A 391 -1.67 -12.37 18.30
CA SER A 391 -2.08 -13.42 19.24
C SER A 391 -0.90 -14.28 19.66
N GLU A 392 -1.03 -14.90 20.83
CA GLU A 392 -0.03 -15.80 21.41
C GLU A 392 -0.54 -17.24 21.39
N TYR A 393 0.31 -18.17 20.94
CA TYR A 393 -0.04 -19.59 20.80
C TYR A 393 1.04 -20.50 21.39
N GLY A 394 0.60 -21.64 21.95
CA GLY A 394 1.51 -22.66 22.48
C GLY A 394 2.08 -22.34 23.86
N VAL A 395 2.92 -23.25 24.36
CA VAL A 395 3.65 -23.11 25.63
C VAL A 395 5.06 -23.67 25.42
N PRO A 396 6.13 -22.85 25.41
CA PRO A 396 6.15 -21.38 25.56
C PRO A 396 5.39 -20.64 24.45
N PRO A 397 4.93 -19.40 24.68
CA PRO A 397 4.10 -18.68 23.72
C PRO A 397 4.89 -18.17 22.52
N ILE A 398 4.34 -18.38 21.33
CA ILE A 398 4.74 -17.78 20.06
C ILE A 398 3.77 -16.63 19.78
N GLU A 399 4.28 -15.41 19.72
CA GLU A 399 3.50 -14.24 19.33
C GLU A 399 3.59 -14.08 17.81
N ILE A 400 2.44 -13.92 17.16
CA ILE A 400 2.33 -13.81 15.70
C ILE A 400 1.17 -12.90 15.32
N SER A 401 1.32 -12.12 14.26
CA SER A 401 0.24 -11.33 13.67
C SER A 401 -0.31 -12.03 12.43
N THR A 402 -1.60 -12.32 12.42
CA THR A 402 -2.28 -13.05 11.33
C THR A 402 -3.57 -12.33 10.90
N PRO A 403 -4.02 -12.53 9.64
CA PRO A 403 -5.27 -11.92 9.15
C PRO A 403 -6.53 -12.50 9.84
N LYS A 404 -6.42 -13.72 10.38
CA LYS A 404 -7.47 -14.40 11.16
C LYS A 404 -6.84 -15.18 12.31
N VAL A 405 -7.59 -15.33 13.39
CA VAL A 405 -7.17 -16.08 14.59
C VAL A 405 -6.97 -17.56 14.23
N LEU A 406 -5.81 -18.12 14.60
CA LEU A 406 -5.53 -19.56 14.45
C LEU A 406 -6.40 -20.37 15.41
N LYS A 407 -7.00 -21.45 14.91
CA LYS A 407 -7.86 -22.36 15.67
C LYS A 407 -7.06 -23.56 16.16
N ARG A 408 -7.30 -23.99 17.40
CA ARG A 408 -6.66 -25.19 17.96
C ARG A 408 -7.07 -26.43 17.16
N MET A 409 -6.09 -27.23 16.75
CA MET A 409 -6.30 -28.51 16.10
C MET A 409 -6.37 -29.61 17.15
N THR A 410 -7.32 -30.53 17.02
CA THR A 410 -7.35 -31.78 17.77
C THR A 410 -6.54 -32.81 17.01
N LEU A 411 -5.39 -33.22 17.54
CA LEU A 411 -4.63 -34.33 16.98
C LEU A 411 -5.35 -35.64 17.33
N ASP A 412 -5.72 -36.42 16.31
CA ASP A 412 -6.30 -37.77 16.51
C ASP A 412 -5.27 -38.67 17.21
N GLU A 413 -5.66 -39.22 18.37
CA GLU A 413 -4.84 -40.06 19.25
C GLU A 413 -4.28 -41.31 18.54
N SER A 414 -4.84 -41.70 17.38
CA SER A 414 -4.42 -42.87 16.60
C SER A 414 -3.02 -42.78 15.97
N ASN A 415 -2.50 -41.57 15.72
CA ASN A 415 -1.18 -41.38 15.10
C ASN A 415 -0.06 -41.11 16.12
N SER A 416 -0.41 -40.99 17.41
CA SER A 416 0.52 -40.83 18.53
C SER A 416 1.00 -42.20 19.04
N LYS A 417 1.76 -42.94 18.23
CA LYS A 417 2.36 -44.22 18.67
C LYS A 417 3.58 -44.07 19.60
N SER A 418 3.87 -42.87 20.11
CA SER A 418 4.84 -42.63 21.18
C SER A 418 4.18 -41.86 22.33
N ALA A 419 4.05 -42.51 23.49
CA ALA A 419 3.48 -41.94 24.72
C ALA A 419 4.34 -40.83 25.38
N SER A 420 5.31 -40.26 24.64
CA SER A 420 6.42 -39.47 25.16
C SER A 420 6.49 -38.02 24.63
N VAL A 421 5.50 -37.58 23.83
CA VAL A 421 5.53 -36.27 23.17
C VAL A 421 4.18 -35.57 23.28
N ASN A 422 4.15 -34.37 23.89
CA ASN A 422 2.94 -33.54 23.97
C ASN A 422 3.04 -32.40 22.96
N THR A 423 2.13 -32.39 21.97
CA THR A 423 2.10 -31.40 20.88
C THR A 423 0.81 -30.59 20.93
N LEU A 424 0.96 -29.26 20.99
CA LEU A 424 -0.13 -28.31 20.80
C LEU A 424 -0.05 -27.77 19.37
N ALA A 425 -1.15 -27.81 18.63
CA ALA A 425 -1.21 -27.33 17.25
C ALA A 425 -2.37 -26.36 17.03
N PHE A 426 -2.13 -25.34 16.21
CA PHE A 426 -3.08 -24.31 15.82
C PHE A 426 -2.96 -24.05 14.32
N SER A 427 -4.07 -23.83 13.63
CA SER A 427 -4.03 -23.51 12.20
C SER A 427 -5.09 -22.52 11.76
N TYR A 428 -4.78 -21.85 10.65
CA TYR A 428 -5.74 -21.22 9.76
C TYR A 428 -5.69 -21.97 8.44
N ALA A 429 -6.84 -22.48 8.00
CA ALA A 429 -6.99 -23.30 6.80
C ALA A 429 -6.14 -24.60 6.85
N THR A 430 -6.12 -25.36 5.75
CA THR A 430 -5.21 -26.50 5.58
C THR A 430 -4.29 -26.28 4.39
N ILE A 431 -3.27 -27.12 4.23
CA ILE A 431 -2.32 -27.01 3.12
C ILE A 431 -2.97 -27.24 1.74
N GLN A 432 -4.21 -27.73 1.68
CA GLN A 432 -4.99 -27.85 0.45
C GLN A 432 -5.64 -26.52 0.03
N ASP A 433 -5.74 -25.56 0.94
CA ASP A 433 -6.29 -24.24 0.67
C ASP A 433 -5.23 -23.30 0.05
N VAL A 434 -5.69 -22.23 -0.61
CA VAL A 434 -4.85 -21.25 -1.33
C VAL A 434 -3.83 -20.56 -0.41
N PHE A 435 -4.16 -20.44 0.87
CA PHE A 435 -3.32 -19.83 1.89
C PHE A 435 -3.55 -20.56 3.22
N SER A 436 -2.46 -20.97 3.88
CA SER A 436 -2.53 -21.68 5.16
C SER A 436 -1.42 -21.27 6.11
N ILE A 437 -1.73 -21.31 7.40
CA ILE A 437 -0.78 -21.10 8.49
C ILE A 437 -1.00 -22.24 9.47
N SER A 438 0.06 -22.95 9.83
CA SER A 438 0.03 -23.90 10.93
C SER A 438 1.18 -23.61 11.89
N LEU A 439 0.88 -23.80 13.17
CA LEU A 439 1.79 -23.55 14.27
C LEU A 439 1.69 -24.73 15.23
N SER A 440 2.84 -25.29 15.60
CA SER A 440 2.91 -26.34 16.61
C SER A 440 3.98 -26.06 17.64
N THR A 441 3.72 -26.52 18.87
CA THR A 441 4.71 -26.58 19.94
C THR A 441 4.74 -28.01 20.46
N THR A 442 5.88 -28.65 20.30
CA THR A 442 6.15 -30.01 20.71
C THR A 442 7.09 -30.00 21.89
N THR A 443 6.68 -30.64 22.98
CA THR A 443 7.49 -30.82 24.19
C THR A 443 7.98 -32.25 24.27
N PHE A 444 9.29 -32.43 24.37
CA PHE A 444 9.94 -33.72 24.51
C PHE A 444 10.09 -34.05 26.00
N GLN A 445 9.76 -35.28 26.39
CA GLN A 445 10.02 -35.73 27.75
C GLN A 445 11.53 -35.85 28.01
N LYS A 446 11.95 -35.50 29.22
CA LYS A 446 13.34 -35.68 29.66
C LYS A 446 13.73 -37.16 29.56
N PRO A 447 14.91 -37.49 28.99
CA PRO A 447 15.43 -38.85 29.02
C PRO A 447 15.59 -39.32 30.48
N ALA A 448 15.43 -40.62 30.71
CA ALA A 448 15.64 -41.20 32.04
C ALA A 448 17.10 -41.01 32.47
N GLU A 449 17.37 -40.92 33.78
CA GLU A 449 18.74 -40.79 34.30
C GLU A 449 19.64 -41.90 33.71
N GLY A 450 20.63 -41.50 32.90
CA GLY A 450 21.61 -42.40 32.28
C GLY A 450 21.51 -42.57 30.76
N GLU A 451 20.50 -42.01 30.11
CA GLU A 451 20.41 -41.95 28.63
C GLU A 451 21.07 -40.68 28.09
N GLU A 452 21.84 -40.80 27.00
CA GLU A 452 22.42 -39.64 26.31
C GLU A 452 21.30 -38.72 25.83
N LYS A 453 21.48 -37.40 26.02
CA LYS A 453 20.61 -36.40 25.41
C LYS A 453 20.73 -36.54 23.89
N SER A 454 19.68 -37.02 23.24
CA SER A 454 19.57 -36.97 21.79
C SER A 454 19.68 -35.52 21.33
N GLU A 455 20.78 -35.18 20.66
CA GLU A 455 20.97 -33.87 20.06
C GLU A 455 19.90 -33.69 18.97
N ILE A 456 19.03 -32.70 19.16
CA ILE A 456 17.95 -32.40 18.22
C ILE A 456 18.56 -31.63 17.05
N ASP A 457 18.73 -32.31 15.92
CA ASP A 457 19.21 -31.70 14.68
C ASP A 457 18.03 -31.03 13.93
N PRO A 458 18.00 -29.69 13.83
CA PRO A 458 16.92 -28.98 13.14
C PRO A 458 16.80 -29.38 11.67
N ILE A 459 17.91 -29.74 11.01
CA ILE A 459 17.91 -30.16 9.60
C ILE A 459 17.17 -31.48 9.45
N LYS A 460 17.41 -32.45 10.34
CA LYS A 460 16.69 -33.74 10.31
C LYS A 460 15.19 -33.56 10.56
N ILE A 461 14.80 -32.70 11.49
CA ILE A 461 13.38 -32.40 11.72
C ILE A 461 12.76 -31.76 10.48
N ALA A 462 13.48 -30.85 9.81
CA ALA A 462 13.02 -30.27 8.55
C ALA A 462 12.79 -31.37 7.50
N GLU A 463 13.74 -32.27 7.30
CA GLU A 463 13.62 -33.40 6.37
C GLU A 463 12.44 -34.34 6.71
N GLU A 464 12.22 -34.64 7.98
CA GLU A 464 11.06 -35.41 8.45
C GLU A 464 9.74 -34.68 8.17
N SER A 465 9.70 -33.37 8.36
CA SER A 465 8.54 -32.53 8.07
C SER A 465 8.23 -32.54 6.57
N ILE A 466 9.24 -32.43 5.72
CA ILE A 466 9.09 -32.54 4.25
C ILE A 466 8.60 -33.93 3.85
N THR A 467 9.17 -34.99 4.43
CA THR A 467 8.75 -36.38 4.18
C THR A 467 7.28 -36.60 4.56
N LYS A 468 6.79 -35.90 5.59
CA LYS A 468 5.37 -35.93 5.97
C LYS A 468 4.48 -35.30 4.90
N LEU A 469 4.90 -34.17 4.32
CA LEU A 469 4.18 -33.52 3.22
C LEU A 469 4.09 -34.43 1.99
N GLU A 470 5.17 -35.14 1.65
CA GLU A 470 5.17 -36.11 0.55
C GLU A 470 4.16 -37.24 0.79
N LYS A 471 4.06 -37.73 2.03
CA LYS A 471 3.05 -38.74 2.41
C LYS A 471 1.62 -38.22 2.35
N GLU A 472 1.42 -36.92 2.51
CA GLU A 472 0.14 -36.24 2.35
C GLU A 472 -0.19 -35.93 0.87
N GLY A 473 0.66 -36.37 -0.06
CA GLY A 473 0.44 -36.28 -1.51
C GLY A 473 1.01 -35.02 -2.17
N ILE A 474 1.80 -34.22 -1.45
CA ILE A 474 2.49 -33.05 -1.99
C ILE A 474 3.72 -33.50 -2.78
N THR A 475 3.91 -32.94 -3.97
CA THR A 475 4.98 -33.34 -4.90
C THR A 475 5.85 -32.14 -5.31
N ASP A 476 6.94 -32.42 -6.04
CA ASP A 476 7.87 -31.40 -6.59
C ASP A 476 8.34 -30.37 -5.55
N ILE A 477 8.68 -30.85 -4.35
CA ILE A 477 9.12 -29.99 -3.24
C ILE A 477 10.56 -29.55 -3.48
N PHE A 478 10.74 -28.27 -3.76
CA PHE A 478 12.04 -27.62 -3.84
C PHE A 478 12.40 -27.05 -2.46
N VAL A 479 13.62 -27.34 -1.99
CA VAL A 479 14.04 -27.04 -0.61
C VAL A 479 15.27 -26.14 -0.61
N LYS A 480 15.18 -25.05 0.15
CA LYS A 480 16.28 -24.16 0.54
C LYS A 480 16.27 -24.00 2.06
N GLN A 481 17.45 -23.83 2.64
CA GLN A 481 17.61 -23.67 4.09
C GLN A 481 18.49 -22.46 4.38
N GLU A 482 18.09 -21.67 5.37
CA GLU A 482 18.87 -20.53 5.88
C GLU A 482 18.67 -20.38 7.39
N LYS A 483 19.65 -19.76 8.06
CA LYS A 483 19.49 -19.35 9.46
C LYS A 483 18.47 -18.22 9.52
N PHE A 484 17.61 -18.25 10.54
CA PHE A 484 16.59 -17.25 10.76
C PHE A 484 16.70 -16.69 12.17
N ALA A 485 16.48 -15.39 12.33
CA ALA A 485 16.42 -14.73 13.63
C ALA A 485 15.15 -13.89 13.70
N THR A 486 14.41 -14.03 14.79
CA THR A 486 13.24 -13.17 15.07
C THR A 486 13.69 -11.76 15.47
N PRO A 487 12.79 -10.75 15.46
CA PRO A 487 13.10 -9.40 15.91
C PRO A 487 13.65 -9.32 17.36
N ASN A 488 13.24 -10.26 18.21
CA ASN A 488 13.72 -10.37 19.59
C ASN A 488 14.95 -11.27 19.77
N GLY A 489 15.60 -11.68 18.67
CA GLY A 489 16.89 -12.36 18.66
C GLY A 489 16.85 -13.87 18.89
N ALA A 490 15.69 -14.52 18.80
CA ALA A 490 15.61 -15.97 18.86
C ALA A 490 16.08 -16.58 17.53
N GLU A 491 17.10 -17.44 17.60
CA GLU A 491 17.66 -18.12 16.44
C GLU A 491 16.88 -19.39 16.10
N GLY A 492 16.73 -19.66 14.80
CA GLY A 492 16.06 -20.83 14.28
C GLY A 492 16.52 -21.19 12.88
N LEU A 493 15.93 -22.25 12.33
CA LEU A 493 16.12 -22.70 10.96
C LEU A 493 14.89 -22.35 10.12
N LYS A 494 15.10 -21.69 8.98
CA LYS A 494 14.06 -21.48 7.97
C LYS A 494 14.31 -22.40 6.79
N THR A 495 13.35 -23.28 6.54
CA THR A 495 13.29 -24.15 5.36
C THR A 495 12.19 -23.64 4.45
N PHE A 496 12.50 -23.30 3.20
CA PHE A 496 11.55 -22.64 2.30
C PHE A 496 11.77 -23.06 0.85
N GLY A 497 10.76 -22.83 0.01
CA GLY A 497 10.88 -23.08 -1.42
C GLY A 497 9.51 -23.14 -2.10
N THR A 498 9.37 -24.06 -3.03
CA THR A 498 8.13 -24.28 -3.79
C THR A 498 7.68 -25.73 -3.67
N LEU A 499 6.37 -25.96 -3.74
CA LEU A 499 5.77 -27.29 -3.72
C LEU A 499 4.54 -27.33 -4.64
N LYS A 500 4.10 -28.53 -5.01
CA LYS A 500 2.85 -28.76 -5.76
C LYS A 500 1.82 -29.44 -4.88
N ILE A 501 0.69 -28.76 -4.71
CA ILE A 501 -0.46 -29.23 -3.94
C ILE A 501 -1.46 -29.87 -4.91
N PRO A 502 -1.88 -31.11 -4.71
CA PRO A 502 -2.91 -31.72 -5.56
C PRO A 502 -4.26 -31.02 -5.39
N SER A 503 -4.82 -30.54 -6.50
CA SER A 503 -6.11 -29.81 -6.58
C SER A 503 -7.08 -30.59 -7.48
N GLY A 504 -7.38 -31.84 -7.11
CA GLY A 504 -8.22 -32.76 -7.87
C GLY A 504 -7.44 -33.96 -8.43
N ALA A 505 -8.04 -34.68 -9.41
CA ALA A 505 -7.47 -35.94 -9.91
C ALA A 505 -6.22 -35.76 -10.79
N GLU A 506 -6.10 -34.66 -11.52
CA GLU A 506 -4.98 -34.40 -12.45
C GLU A 506 -4.43 -32.96 -12.39
N ASN A 507 -4.97 -32.10 -11.52
CA ASN A 507 -4.54 -30.71 -11.41
C ASN A 507 -3.69 -30.51 -10.16
N TYR A 508 -2.72 -29.61 -10.26
CA TYR A 508 -1.87 -29.19 -9.14
C TYR A 508 -1.85 -27.67 -9.04
N THR A 509 -1.73 -27.18 -7.82
CA THR A 509 -1.49 -25.76 -7.52
C THR A 509 -0.05 -25.60 -7.07
N GLU A 510 0.70 -24.75 -7.76
CA GLU A 510 2.05 -24.37 -7.36
C GLU A 510 1.99 -23.35 -6.23
N ALA A 511 2.73 -23.62 -5.15
CA ALA A 511 2.72 -22.80 -3.95
C ALA A 511 4.12 -22.61 -3.38
N HIS A 512 4.32 -21.46 -2.76
CA HIS A 512 5.43 -21.21 -1.87
C HIS A 512 5.15 -21.79 -0.49
N TYR A 513 6.21 -22.19 0.19
CA TYR A 513 6.13 -22.54 1.60
C TYR A 513 7.33 -21.99 2.38
N ALA A 514 7.11 -21.72 3.65
CA ALA A 514 8.13 -21.40 4.63
C ALA A 514 7.84 -22.17 5.93
N LEU A 515 8.79 -23.00 6.35
CA LEU A 515 8.82 -23.73 7.61
C LEU A 515 9.90 -23.12 8.50
N LEU A 516 9.48 -22.49 9.59
CA LEU A 516 10.34 -21.91 10.62
C LEU A 516 10.39 -22.86 11.81
N GLN A 517 11.58 -23.20 12.27
CA GLN A 517 11.81 -24.12 13.37
C GLN A 517 12.71 -23.46 14.41
N PHE A 518 12.26 -23.54 15.66
CA PHE A 518 12.99 -23.02 16.80
C PHE A 518 13.08 -24.10 17.86
N ILE A 519 14.30 -24.31 18.36
CA ILE A 519 14.59 -25.32 19.39
C ILE A 519 15.08 -24.55 20.61
N SER A 520 14.53 -24.85 21.79
CA SER A 520 14.98 -24.24 23.04
C SER A 520 16.40 -24.66 23.40
N ASP A 521 17.14 -23.84 24.16
CA ASP A 521 18.54 -24.11 24.54
C ASP A 521 18.75 -25.47 25.24
N ASN A 522 17.71 -25.98 25.91
CA ASN A 522 17.72 -27.27 26.59
C ASN A 522 17.25 -28.45 25.72
N SER A 523 16.90 -28.20 24.45
CA SER A 523 16.34 -29.18 23.51
C SER A 523 15.07 -29.88 24.00
N GLU A 524 14.30 -29.24 24.89
CA GLU A 524 13.05 -29.81 25.43
C GLU A 524 11.82 -29.35 24.65
N VAL A 525 11.93 -28.26 23.90
CA VAL A 525 10.81 -27.65 23.17
C VAL A 525 11.21 -27.42 21.72
N LEU A 526 10.36 -27.89 20.81
CA LEU A 526 10.39 -27.57 19.38
C LEU A 526 9.15 -26.76 19.03
N GLN A 527 9.35 -25.58 18.46
CA GLN A 527 8.30 -24.73 17.93
C GLN A 527 8.42 -24.68 16.41
N GLN A 528 7.33 -24.99 15.70
CA GLN A 528 7.28 -24.96 14.24
C GLN A 528 6.18 -24.03 13.77
N ILE A 529 6.49 -23.17 12.80
CA ILE A 529 5.50 -22.38 12.07
C ILE A 529 5.66 -22.71 10.59
N MET A 530 4.60 -23.21 9.97
CA MET A 530 4.55 -23.46 8.52
C MET A 530 3.52 -22.55 7.88
N ILE A 531 3.94 -21.84 6.84
CA ILE A 531 3.08 -20.97 6.03
C ILE A 531 3.17 -21.48 4.60
N THR A 532 2.02 -21.65 3.94
CA THR A 532 1.92 -22.06 2.53
C THR A 532 1.00 -21.12 1.79
N TRP A 533 1.39 -20.66 0.60
CA TRP A 533 0.61 -19.73 -0.19
C TRP A 533 0.82 -19.91 -1.69
N ALA A 534 -0.20 -19.63 -2.50
CA ALA A 534 -0.12 -19.77 -3.96
C ALA A 534 0.97 -18.89 -4.59
N MET A 535 1.69 -19.44 -5.58
CA MET A 535 2.83 -18.78 -6.23
C MET A 535 2.41 -17.59 -7.12
N ASP A 536 1.19 -17.62 -7.66
CA ASP A 536 0.68 -16.58 -8.57
C ASP A 536 -0.05 -15.44 -7.83
N ASP A 537 0.05 -15.38 -6.50
CA ASP A 537 -0.70 -14.45 -5.64
C ASP A 537 0.21 -13.45 -4.91
N THR A 538 0.37 -12.28 -5.53
CA THR A 538 1.17 -11.17 -4.98
C THR A 538 0.67 -10.63 -3.63
N TYR A 539 -0.63 -10.78 -3.32
CA TYR A 539 -1.15 -10.37 -2.01
C TYR A 539 -0.75 -11.36 -0.94
N ALA A 540 -0.74 -12.65 -1.27
CA ALA A 540 -0.31 -13.70 -0.36
C ALA A 540 1.21 -13.63 -0.09
N ASP A 541 2.02 -13.22 -1.06
CA ASP A 541 3.44 -12.88 -0.83
C ASP A 541 3.61 -11.77 0.21
N SER A 542 2.90 -10.65 0.04
CA SER A 542 2.95 -9.54 0.99
C SER A 542 2.46 -9.95 2.39
N MET A 543 1.44 -10.81 2.43
CA MET A 543 0.88 -11.34 3.67
C MET A 543 1.86 -12.28 4.36
N SER A 544 2.52 -13.19 3.63
CA SER A 544 3.50 -14.13 4.20
C SER A 544 4.72 -13.39 4.77
N GLU A 545 5.23 -12.38 4.07
CA GLU A 545 6.30 -11.51 4.57
C GLU A 545 5.91 -10.80 5.87
N ARG A 546 4.71 -10.21 5.91
CA ARG A 546 4.17 -9.55 7.10
C ARG A 546 4.03 -10.52 8.28
N ILE A 547 3.55 -11.74 8.04
CA ILE A 547 3.44 -12.76 9.08
C ILE A 547 4.82 -13.16 9.58
N ILE A 548 5.75 -13.53 8.69
CA ILE A 548 7.11 -13.97 9.05
C ILE A 548 7.83 -12.90 9.87
N SER A 549 7.71 -11.63 9.47
CA SER A 549 8.34 -10.51 10.18
C SER A 549 7.73 -10.21 11.56
N SER A 550 6.52 -10.73 11.84
CA SER A 550 5.80 -10.50 13.10
C SER A 550 6.05 -11.57 14.17
N ILE A 551 6.76 -12.64 13.82
CA ILE A 551 6.96 -13.80 14.71
C ILE A 551 7.95 -13.44 15.81
N GLU A 552 7.52 -13.57 17.05
CA GLU A 552 8.35 -13.38 18.24
C GLU A 552 8.19 -14.56 19.21
N LEU A 553 9.31 -15.06 19.73
CA LEU A 553 9.31 -16.15 20.70
C LEU A 553 9.44 -15.61 22.11
N LYS A 554 8.47 -15.90 22.98
CA LYS A 554 8.54 -15.51 24.39
C LYS A 554 9.13 -16.64 25.22
N LYS A 555 9.99 -16.27 26.16
CA LYS A 555 10.42 -17.20 27.22
C LYS A 555 9.20 -17.57 28.06
N ALA A 556 9.11 -18.83 28.48
CA ALA A 556 8.09 -19.24 29.43
C ALA A 556 8.20 -18.34 30.69
N ALA A 557 7.08 -17.79 31.14
CA ALA A 557 7.05 -17.13 32.45
C ALA A 557 7.46 -18.16 33.50
N GLN A 558 8.52 -17.85 34.27
CA GLN A 558 9.02 -18.69 35.35
C GLN A 558 8.03 -18.76 36.51
#